data_AF-A0A3B8YJM0-F1
#
_entry.id   AF-A0A3B8YJM0-F1
#
_cell.length_a   1.000
_cell.length_b   1.000
_cell.length_c   1.000
_cell.angle_alpha   90.00
_cell.angle_beta   90.00
_cell.angle_gamma   90.00
#
_symmetry.space_group_name_H-M   'P 1'
#
loop_
_entity.id
_entity.type
_entity.pdbx_description
1 polymer ?
#
loop_
_entity_poly.entity_id
_entity_poly.type
_entity_poly.pdbx_seq_one_letter_code
_entity_poly.pdbx_strand_id
1 'polypeptide(L)'
;IAYYRNNPRKWYGFSLDVTVDWVGTILIGLGFTVYAEGVWKYLGFLFVVLYGWQMITAQLRYKVGGQYSIDSGIFGPTEVRIILGAIITLEAFIPHSIYYLTTLATAFLLYSNFVEAKKLLKLADKRDVEEKRIKAEDLQNRQRENA
;
A
#
# COMPACT_ATOMS: atom_id res chain seq x y z
N ILE A 1 15.26 -11.09 9.09
CA ILE A 1 16.63 -11.45 8.61
C ILE A 1 17.51 -10.21 8.36
N ALA A 2 17.05 -9.16 7.66
CA ALA A 2 17.85 -7.94 7.43
C ALA A 2 18.21 -7.17 8.73
N TYR A 3 17.29 -7.11 9.70
CA TYR A 3 17.55 -6.51 11.02
C TYR A 3 18.60 -7.29 11.84
N TYR A 4 18.71 -8.60 11.58
CA TYR A 4 19.64 -9.51 12.25
C TYR A 4 21.07 -9.47 11.66
N ARG A 5 21.27 -8.83 10.50
CA ARG A 5 22.56 -8.79 9.77
C ARG A 5 23.32 -7.46 9.90
N ASN A 6 22.85 -6.53 10.74
CA ASN A 6 23.50 -5.24 11.03
C ASN A 6 23.90 -4.39 9.80
N ASN A 7 23.36 -4.70 8.62
CA ASN A 7 23.52 -3.99 7.35
C ASN A 7 22.15 -3.75 6.72
N PRO A 8 21.28 -2.93 7.34
CA PRO A 8 19.96 -2.66 6.81
C PRO A 8 20.08 -1.85 5.51
N ARG A 9 20.02 -2.51 4.35
CA ARG A 9 19.87 -1.84 3.06
C ARG A 9 18.42 -1.38 2.90
N LYS A 10 18.05 -0.34 3.66
CA LYS A 10 16.68 0.19 3.76
C LYS A 10 16.08 0.52 2.39
N TRP A 11 16.87 1.11 1.48
CA TRP A 11 16.39 1.52 0.15
C TRP A 11 16.35 0.38 -0.86
N TYR A 12 17.42 -0.43 -0.94
CA TYR A 12 17.49 -1.54 -1.89
C TYR A 12 16.46 -2.63 -1.57
N GLY A 13 16.35 -3.02 -0.30
CA GLY A 13 15.38 -4.02 0.13
C GLY A 13 13.95 -3.54 -0.11
N PHE A 14 13.65 -2.28 0.20
CA PHE A 14 12.32 -1.70 -0.03
C PHE A 14 11.94 -1.63 -1.51
N SER A 15 12.85 -1.18 -2.39
CA SER A 15 12.58 -1.14 -3.83
C SER A 15 12.43 -2.54 -4.42
N LEU A 16 13.21 -3.51 -3.95
CA LEU A 16 13.10 -4.90 -4.39
C LEU A 16 11.76 -5.52 -3.95
N ASP A 17 11.37 -5.32 -2.69
CA ASP A 17 10.11 -5.82 -2.12
C ASP A 17 8.92 -5.34 -2.95
N VAL A 18 8.78 -4.02 -3.11
CA VAL A 18 7.75 -3.40 -3.97
C VAL A 18 7.74 -3.98 -5.39
N THR A 19 8.91 -4.16 -5.99
CA THR A 19 9.01 -4.63 -7.38
C THR A 19 8.54 -6.08 -7.52
N VAL A 20 9.01 -6.95 -6.61
CA VAL A 20 8.63 -8.36 -6.59
C VAL A 20 7.15 -8.51 -6.27
N ASP A 21 6.62 -7.68 -5.38
CA ASP A 21 5.20 -7.65 -5.03
C ASP A 21 4.32 -7.26 -6.22
N TRP A 22 4.78 -6.28 -7.01
CA TRP A 22 4.08 -5.85 -8.21
C TRP A 22 4.01 -6.97 -9.25
N VAL A 23 5.13 -7.65 -9.49
CA VAL A 23 5.18 -8.81 -10.39
C VAL A 23 4.27 -9.94 -9.88
N GLY A 24 4.32 -10.26 -8.59
CA GLY A 24 3.46 -11.27 -7.97
C GLY A 24 1.97 -10.94 -8.11
N THR A 25 1.60 -9.68 -7.91
CA THR A 25 0.20 -9.22 -8.06
C THR A 25 -0.28 -9.34 -9.50
N ILE A 26 0.56 -9.00 -10.49
CA ILE A 26 0.26 -9.19 -11.91
C ILE A 26 0.03 -10.67 -12.21
N LEU A 27 0.90 -11.56 -11.72
CA LEU A 27 0.76 -13.01 -11.93
C LEU A 27 -0.53 -13.55 -11.31
N ILE A 28 -0.90 -13.09 -10.11
CA ILE A 28 -2.16 -13.48 -9.47
C ILE A 28 -3.35 -12.99 -10.29
N GLY A 29 -3.35 -11.73 -10.74
CA GLY A 29 -4.43 -11.18 -11.55
C GLY A 29 -4.59 -11.90 -12.90
N LEU A 30 -3.47 -12.20 -13.57
CA LEU A 30 -3.47 -13.00 -14.80
C LEU A 30 -3.97 -14.42 -14.55
N GLY A 31 -3.49 -15.08 -13.49
CA GLY A 31 -3.95 -16.40 -13.08
C GLY A 31 -5.45 -16.42 -12.80
N PHE A 32 -5.97 -15.40 -12.10
CA PHE A 32 -7.40 -15.26 -11.86
C PHE A 32 -8.19 -15.01 -13.15
N THR A 33 -7.64 -14.25 -14.09
CA THR A 33 -8.29 -14.00 -15.39
C THR A 33 -8.39 -15.27 -16.24
N VAL A 34 -7.39 -16.16 -16.14
CA VAL A 34 -7.40 -17.47 -16.81
C VAL A 34 -8.34 -18.45 -16.09
N TYR A 35 -8.41 -18.39 -14.76
CA TYR A 35 -9.25 -19.27 -13.95
C TYR A 35 -10.74 -18.88 -13.98
N ALA A 36 -11.05 -17.58 -13.94
CA ALA A 36 -12.40 -17.07 -13.79
C ALA A 36 -13.11 -16.92 -15.14
N GLU A 37 -14.27 -17.54 -15.29
CA GLU A 37 -15.08 -17.44 -16.50
C GLU A 37 -16.05 -16.24 -16.47
N GLY A 38 -16.45 -15.76 -17.66
CA GLY A 38 -17.52 -14.76 -17.79
C GLY A 38 -17.16 -13.37 -17.27
N VAL A 39 -18.04 -12.76 -16.47
CA VAL A 39 -17.87 -11.39 -15.92
C VAL A 39 -16.86 -11.36 -14.77
N TRP A 40 -16.61 -12.50 -14.14
CA TRP A 40 -15.73 -12.61 -12.97
C TRP A 40 -14.27 -12.27 -13.31
N LYS A 41 -13.83 -12.46 -14.56
CA LYS A 41 -12.49 -12.04 -15.04
C LYS A 41 -12.16 -10.57 -14.74
N TYR A 42 -13.16 -9.69 -14.78
CA TYR A 42 -12.95 -8.27 -14.51
C TYR A 42 -12.67 -7.97 -13.03
N LEU A 43 -13.06 -8.87 -12.11
CA LEU A 43 -12.71 -8.74 -10.70
C LEU A 43 -11.23 -8.94 -10.46
N GLY A 44 -10.58 -9.88 -11.17
CA GLY A 44 -9.13 -10.05 -11.10
C GLY A 44 -8.39 -8.79 -11.53
N PHE A 45 -8.83 -8.18 -12.63
CA PHE A 45 -8.29 -6.90 -13.09
C PHE A 45 -8.52 -5.78 -12.06
N LEU A 46 -9.75 -5.64 -11.55
CA LEU A 46 -10.09 -4.63 -10.55
C LEU A 46 -9.26 -4.81 -9.27
N PHE A 47 -9.05 -6.05 -8.84
CA PHE A 47 -8.20 -6.38 -7.69
C PHE A 47 -6.76 -5.89 -7.89
N VAL A 48 -6.14 -6.17 -9.04
CA VAL A 48 -4.77 -5.70 -9.35
C VAL A 48 -4.68 -4.17 -9.32
N VAL A 49 -5.66 -3.49 -9.92
CA VAL A 49 -5.69 -2.01 -9.95
C VAL A 49 -5.83 -1.43 -8.54
N LEU A 50 -6.73 -1.98 -7.72
CA LEU A 50 -6.93 -1.53 -6.34
C LEU A 50 -5.74 -1.82 -5.44
N TYR A 51 -5.10 -2.98 -5.61
CA TYR A 51 -3.88 -3.31 -4.89
C TYR A 51 -2.74 -2.34 -5.26
N GLY A 52 -2.62 -1.99 -6.54
CA GLY A 52 -1.67 -0.97 -7.00
C GLY A 52 -1.91 0.40 -6.40
N TRP A 53 -3.17 0.83 -6.33
CA TRP A 53 -3.52 2.08 -5.64
C TRP A 53 -3.09 2.01 -4.15
N GLN A 54 -3.35 0.90 -3.47
CA GLN A 54 -2.95 0.75 -2.07
C GLN A 54 -1.43 0.85 -1.90
N MET A 55 -0.65 0.19 -2.76
CA MET A 55 0.81 0.29 -2.75
C MET A 55 1.30 1.73 -2.98
N ILE A 56 0.75 2.44 -3.95
CA ILE A 56 1.10 3.85 -4.22
C ILE A 56 0.79 4.72 -2.99
N THR A 57 -0.39 4.54 -2.39
CA THR A 57 -0.81 5.29 -1.20
C THR A 57 0.13 5.02 -0.02
N ALA A 58 0.54 3.77 0.17
CA ALA A 58 1.51 3.39 1.20
C ALA A 58 2.90 4.04 0.95
N GLN A 59 3.38 4.06 -0.30
CA GLN A 59 4.64 4.72 -0.66
C GLN A 59 4.59 6.24 -0.46
N LEU A 60 3.50 6.89 -0.85
CA LEU A 60 3.31 8.33 -0.63
C LEU A 60 3.23 8.63 0.87
N ARG A 61 2.50 7.82 1.64
CA ARG A 61 2.43 7.96 3.10
C ARG A 61 3.81 7.86 3.73
N TYR A 62 4.63 6.90 3.27
CA TYR A 62 6.00 6.77 3.73
C TYR A 62 6.85 8.01 3.38
N LYS A 63 6.75 8.51 2.14
CA LYS A 63 7.51 9.68 1.68
C LYS A 63 7.12 10.97 2.41
N VAL A 64 5.83 11.18 2.65
CA VAL A 64 5.28 12.38 3.31
C VAL A 64 5.44 12.33 4.83
N GLY A 65 5.26 11.16 5.45
CA GLY A 65 5.32 10.99 6.90
C GLY A 65 6.72 10.89 7.47
N GLY A 66 7.75 10.60 6.66
CA GLY A 66 9.16 10.54 7.08
C GLY A 66 9.53 9.39 8.03
N GLN A 67 8.54 8.67 8.57
CA GLN A 67 8.72 7.53 9.46
C GLN A 67 8.44 6.24 8.67
N TYR A 68 9.44 5.35 8.63
CA TYR A 68 9.30 3.99 8.08
C TYR A 68 8.56 3.15 9.12
N SER A 69 7.29 3.45 9.32
CA SER A 69 6.41 2.55 10.06
C SER A 69 5.74 1.66 9.03
N ILE A 70 6.30 0.46 8.86
CA ILE A 70 5.60 -0.67 8.24
C ILE A 70 4.29 -0.98 9.00
N ASP A 71 4.10 -0.43 10.22
CA ASP A 71 3.03 -0.76 11.16
C ASP A 71 2.01 0.35 11.48
N SER A 72 2.01 1.51 10.81
CA SER A 72 1.05 2.61 11.13
C SER A 72 -0.15 2.70 10.18
N GLY A 73 -0.49 1.62 9.50
CA GLY A 73 -1.73 1.48 8.74
C GLY A 73 -2.54 0.31 9.30
N ILE A 74 -3.86 0.46 9.37
CA ILE A 74 -4.78 -0.63 9.76
C ILE A 74 -4.84 -1.72 8.66
N PHE A 75 -4.34 -1.42 7.45
CA PHE A 75 -4.34 -2.32 6.30
C PHE A 75 -3.15 -2.08 5.35
N GLY A 76 -2.04 -2.80 5.55
CA GLY A 76 -0.84 -2.78 4.71
C GLY A 76 -0.85 -3.85 3.59
N PRO A 77 0.11 -3.80 2.65
CA PRO A 77 0.25 -4.79 1.57
C PRO A 77 0.40 -6.24 2.07
N THR A 78 0.98 -6.40 3.25
CA THR A 78 1.23 -7.69 3.92
C THR A 78 -0.05 -8.35 4.41
N GLU A 79 -0.97 -7.60 5.03
CA GLU A 79 -2.23 -8.14 5.56
C GLU A 79 -3.15 -8.59 4.43
N VAL A 80 -3.17 -7.83 3.34
CA VAL A 80 -3.92 -8.20 2.12
C VAL A 80 -3.41 -9.52 1.55
N ARG A 81 -2.10 -9.78 1.57
CA ARG A 81 -1.53 -11.05 1.10
C ARG A 81 -1.91 -12.23 1.98
N ILE A 82 -1.96 -12.05 3.30
CA ILE A 82 -2.38 -13.11 4.23
C ILE A 82 -3.84 -13.48 3.96
N ILE A 83 -4.71 -12.49 3.77
CA ILE A 83 -6.11 -12.71 3.41
C ILE A 83 -6.22 -13.45 2.08
N LEU A 84 -5.44 -13.04 1.08
CA LEU A 84 -5.45 -13.69 -0.24
C LEU A 84 -4.99 -15.15 -0.18
N GLY A 85 -3.93 -15.43 0.58
CA GLY A 85 -3.44 -16.79 0.81
C GLY A 85 -4.49 -17.66 1.52
N ALA A 86 -5.24 -17.10 2.48
CA ALA A 86 -6.34 -17.78 3.14
C ALA A 86 -7.49 -18.08 2.17
N ILE A 87 -7.87 -17.12 1.30
CA ILE A 87 -8.93 -17.30 0.30
C ILE A 87 -8.58 -18.44 -0.68
N ILE A 88 -7.34 -18.45 -1.20
CA ILE A 88 -6.89 -19.49 -2.14
C ILE A 88 -6.83 -20.86 -1.44
N THR A 89 -6.38 -20.90 -0.18
CA THR A 89 -6.35 -22.14 0.60
C THR A 89 -7.76 -22.67 0.84
N LEU A 90 -8.73 -21.78 1.13
CA LEU A 90 -10.12 -22.16 1.35
C LEU A 90 -10.80 -22.71 0.09
N GLU A 91 -10.47 -22.16 -1.08
CA GLU A 91 -10.97 -22.66 -2.38
C GLU A 91 -10.59 -24.13 -2.61
N ALA A 92 -9.43 -24.58 -2.11
CA ALA A 92 -9.02 -25.98 -2.21
C ALA A 92 -9.95 -26.94 -1.44
N PHE A 93 -10.66 -26.44 -0.42
CA PHE A 93 -11.63 -27.22 0.36
C PHE A 93 -13.07 -27.00 -0.10
N ILE A 94 -13.41 -25.81 -0.60
CA ILE A 94 -14.76 -25.43 -1.03
C ILE A 94 -14.68 -24.77 -2.42
N PRO A 95 -14.94 -25.53 -3.49
CA PRO A 95 -14.92 -25.00 -4.86
C PRO A 95 -15.93 -23.85 -5.04
N HIS A 96 -15.58 -22.87 -5.87
CA HIS A 96 -16.37 -21.66 -6.22
C HIS A 96 -16.52 -20.62 -5.09
N SER A 97 -15.97 -20.88 -3.90
CA SER A 97 -15.92 -19.88 -2.82
C SER A 97 -15.12 -18.64 -3.21
N ILE A 98 -14.14 -18.81 -4.09
CA ILE A 98 -13.23 -17.77 -4.56
C ILE A 98 -13.95 -16.60 -5.23
N TYR A 99 -15.07 -16.82 -5.93
CA TYR A 99 -15.80 -15.72 -6.57
C TYR A 99 -16.43 -14.77 -5.54
N TYR A 100 -17.07 -15.32 -4.52
CA TYR A 100 -17.69 -14.55 -3.44
C TYR A 100 -16.64 -13.85 -2.59
N LEU A 101 -15.59 -14.58 -2.20
CA LEU A 101 -14.51 -14.06 -1.37
C LEU A 101 -13.69 -12.99 -2.09
N THR A 102 -13.39 -13.18 -3.37
CA THR A 102 -12.66 -12.18 -4.17
C THR A 102 -13.48 -10.92 -4.38
N THR A 103 -14.80 -11.04 -4.58
CA THR A 103 -15.68 -9.86 -4.68
C THR A 103 -15.69 -9.09 -3.37
N LEU A 104 -15.83 -9.79 -2.24
CA LEU A 104 -15.81 -9.16 -0.92
C LEU A 104 -14.45 -8.52 -0.63
N ALA A 105 -13.35 -9.20 -0.93
CA ALA A 105 -11.99 -8.66 -0.78
C ALA A 105 -11.76 -7.42 -1.65
N THR A 106 -12.26 -7.43 -2.89
CA THR A 106 -12.14 -6.30 -3.83
C THR A 106 -12.96 -5.10 -3.36
N ALA A 107 -14.17 -5.31 -2.86
CA ALA A 107 -15.00 -4.24 -2.28
C ALA A 107 -14.36 -3.67 -1.00
N PHE A 108 -13.81 -4.54 -0.15
CA PHE A 108 -13.09 -4.13 1.05
C PHE A 108 -11.82 -3.31 0.70
N LEU A 109 -11.03 -3.75 -0.28
CA LEU A 109 -9.86 -3.02 -0.78
C LEU A 109 -10.23 -1.64 -1.31
N LEU A 110 -11.33 -1.55 -2.08
CA LEU A 110 -11.83 -0.27 -2.57
C LEU A 110 -12.14 0.69 -1.41
N TYR A 111 -12.88 0.21 -0.41
CA TYR A 111 -13.19 1.00 0.79
C TYR A 111 -11.92 1.44 1.54
N SER A 112 -10.97 0.52 1.74
CA SER A 112 -9.70 0.80 2.39
C SER A 112 -8.92 1.90 1.66
N ASN A 113 -8.81 1.81 0.34
CA ASN A 113 -8.13 2.80 -0.50
C ASN A 113 -8.69 4.21 -0.30
N PHE A 114 -10.02 4.37 -0.27
CA PHE A 114 -10.64 5.67 -0.02
C PHE A 114 -10.32 6.22 1.37
N VAL A 115 -10.39 5.38 2.41
CA VAL A 115 -10.07 5.80 3.79
C VAL A 115 -8.60 6.19 3.90
N GLU A 116 -7.71 5.41 3.29
CA GLU A 116 -6.28 5.65 3.32
C GLU A 116 -5.88 6.89 2.54
N ALA A 117 -6.47 7.14 1.37
CA ALA A 117 -6.26 8.34 0.59
C ALA A 117 -6.66 9.60 1.37
N LYS A 118 -7.82 9.58 2.06
CA LYS A 118 -8.23 10.69 2.94
C LYS A 118 -7.25 10.93 4.08
N LYS A 119 -6.77 9.87 4.73
CA LYS A 119 -5.74 9.96 5.78
C LYS A 119 -4.42 10.52 5.24
N LEU A 120 -4.01 10.11 4.04
CA LEU A 120 -2.81 10.59 3.37
C LEU A 120 -2.90 12.09 3.07
N LEU A 121 -4.01 12.55 2.49
CA LEU A 121 -4.23 13.97 2.20
C LEU A 121 -4.17 14.83 3.48
N LYS A 122 -4.78 14.37 4.57
CA LYS A 122 -4.71 15.05 5.87
C LYS A 122 -3.30 15.05 6.46
N LEU A 123 -2.52 14.00 6.23
CA LEU A 123 -1.11 13.94 6.66
C LEU A 123 -0.25 14.91 5.84
N ALA A 124 -0.46 14.97 4.53
CA ALA A 124 0.24 15.90 3.64
C ALA A 124 -0.05 17.36 4.00
N ASP A 125 -1.31 17.72 4.23
CA ASP A 125 -1.69 19.07 4.64
C ASP A 125 -1.00 19.50 5.95
N LYS A 126 -0.96 18.61 6.95
CA LYS A 126 -0.22 18.86 8.20
C LYS A 126 1.27 19.07 7.95
N ARG A 127 1.88 18.31 7.04
CA ARG A 127 3.30 18.41 6.71
C ARG A 127 3.62 19.73 6.01
N ASP A 128 2.77 20.14 5.07
CA ASP A 128 2.91 21.42 4.35
C ASP A 128 2.80 22.63 5.30
N VAL A 129 1.88 22.57 6.27
CA VAL A 129 1.75 23.62 7.30
C VAL A 129 3.02 23.69 8.16
N GLU A 130 3.56 22.55 8.58
CA GLU A 130 4.78 22.50 9.39
C GLU A 130 6.00 23.04 8.63
N GLU A 131 6.18 22.64 7.37
CA GLU A 131 7.30 23.12 6.55
C GLU A 131 7.21 24.63 6.28
N LYS A 132 5.99 25.19 6.16
CA LYS A 132 5.79 26.65 6.07
C LYS A 132 6.17 27.37 7.36
N ARG A 133 5.84 26.82 8.54
CA ARG A 133 6.23 27.42 9.83
C ARG A 133 7.74 27.44 9.99
N ILE A 134 8.40 26.30 9.73
CA ILE A 134 9.87 26.19 9.82
C ILE A 134 10.56 27.19 8.88
N LYS A 135 10.09 27.34 7.64
CA LYS A 135 10.65 28.32 6.69
C LYS A 135 10.46 29.76 7.15
N ALA A 136 9.33 30.09 7.77
CA ALA A 136 9.09 31.43 8.30
C ALA A 136 10.00 31.74 9.50
N GLU A 137 10.21 30.77 10.38
CA GLU A 137 11.14 30.89 11.52
C GLU A 137 12.59 31.02 11.07
N ASP A 138 13.04 30.24 10.07
CA ASP A 138 14.40 30.35 9.52
C ASP A 138 14.64 31.72 8.88
N LEU A 139 13.63 32.28 8.17
CA LEU A 139 13.73 33.61 7.60
C LEU A 139 13.82 34.70 8.67
N GLN A 140 13.05 34.59 9.76
CA GLN A 140 13.11 35.52 10.89
C GLN A 140 14.45 35.45 11.63
N ASN A 141 15.01 34.26 11.82
CA ASN A 141 16.32 34.10 12.46
C ASN A 141 17.44 34.71 11.61
N ARG A 142 17.44 34.47 10.29
CA ARG A 142 18.40 35.12 9.38
C ARG A 142 18.27 36.64 9.36
N GLN A 143 17.07 37.19 9.50
CA GLN A 143 16.89 38.64 9.59
C GLN A 143 17.43 39.21 10.91
N ARG A 144 17.35 38.46 12.02
CA ARG A 144 17.93 38.85 13.31
C ARG A 144 19.46 38.76 13.36
N GLU A 145 20.05 37.79 12.65
CA GLU A 145 21.51 37.64 12.59
C GLU A 145 22.19 38.69 11.70
N ASN A 146 21.46 39.27 10.74
CA ASN A 146 21.96 40.28 9.81
C ASN A 146 21.66 41.73 10.21
N ALA A 147 21.07 41.96 11.40
CA ALA A 147 20.74 43.28 11.96
C ALA A 147 21.63 43.59 13.16
#